data_AF-A0A6P8ZRP8-F1
#
_entry.id   AF-A0A6P8ZRP8-F1
#
_cell.length_a   1.000
_cell.length_b   1.000
_cell.length_c   1.000
_cell.angle_alpha   90.00
_cell.angle_beta   90.00
_cell.angle_gamma   90.00
#
_symmetry.space_group_name_H-M   'P 1'
#
loop_
_entity.id
_entity.type
_entity.pdbx_description
1 polymer ?
#
loop_
_entity_poly.entity_id
_entity_poly.type
_entity_poly.pdbx_seq_one_letter_code
_entity_poly.pdbx_strand_id
1 'polypeptide(L)'
;MWWRSWLLGWAVLAEALSVLALAEASPCSFNTMCSCKDKEVACVGVPFQHLPELPHEALEHLDVVRAGLPWLENDALGGVRVSSLRLMSNSLQRVAPRAFSSLADDLRSLDLSYNLLDEVPLHAMEKLVNLDWFNLHG
;
A
#
# COMPACT_ATOMS: atom_id res chain seq x y z
N MET A 1 -8.22 -44.47 49.06
CA MET A 1 -9.51 -43.82 49.36
C MET A 1 -9.24 -42.57 50.20
N TRP A 2 -9.57 -41.40 49.64
CA TRP A 2 -9.73 -40.09 50.27
C TRP A 2 -8.52 -39.41 50.94
N TRP A 3 -7.91 -38.48 50.22
CA TRP A 3 -7.60 -37.16 50.77
C TRP A 3 -7.93 -36.10 49.71
N ARG A 4 -8.93 -35.27 50.02
CA ARG A 4 -9.27 -34.06 49.27
C ARG A 4 -8.45 -32.91 49.87
N SER A 5 -8.13 -31.94 49.03
CA SER A 5 -8.45 -30.51 49.23
C SER A 5 -7.27 -29.59 48.88
N TRP A 6 -7.64 -28.46 48.26
CA TRP A 6 -6.84 -27.24 48.04
C TRP A 6 -5.94 -27.20 46.81
N LEU A 7 -6.51 -27.18 45.60
CA LEU A 7 -5.98 -26.40 44.46
C LEU A 7 -7.09 -25.80 43.58
N LEU A 8 -8.24 -25.45 44.17
CA LEU A 8 -9.21 -24.53 43.55
C LEU A 8 -8.89 -23.12 44.06
N GLY A 9 -7.93 -22.44 43.45
CA GLY A 9 -7.54 -21.12 43.95
C GLY A 9 -6.62 -20.27 43.09
N TRP A 10 -5.97 -20.83 42.05
CA TRP A 10 -5.10 -20.05 41.14
C TRP A 10 -5.46 -20.22 39.66
N ALA A 11 -6.70 -20.59 39.33
CA ALA A 11 -7.27 -20.23 38.02
C ALA A 11 -7.61 -18.73 38.07
N VAL A 12 -6.54 -17.95 38.27
CA VAL A 12 -6.47 -16.52 38.17
C VAL A 12 -7.03 -16.15 36.80
N LEU A 13 -7.83 -15.10 36.81
CA LEU A 13 -8.38 -14.35 35.69
C LEU A 13 -7.31 -14.00 34.62
N ALA A 14 -6.94 -14.98 33.82
CA ALA A 14 -6.23 -14.86 32.56
C ALA A 14 -6.69 -16.12 31.83
N GLU A 15 -7.57 -16.05 30.84
CA GLU A 15 -7.22 -15.58 29.52
C GLU A 15 -8.39 -14.75 28.94
N ALA A 16 -8.42 -13.46 29.26
CA ALA A 16 -9.23 -12.47 28.54
C ALA A 16 -8.39 -11.71 27.49
N LEU A 17 -7.35 -12.36 26.95
CA LEU A 17 -6.40 -11.77 25.99
C LEU A 17 -5.95 -12.84 24.99
N SER A 18 -6.89 -13.40 24.24
CA SER A 18 -6.55 -14.08 23.00
C SER A 18 -7.32 -13.43 21.85
N VAL A 19 -6.60 -12.47 21.27
CA VAL A 19 -6.68 -12.05 19.88
C VAL A 19 -7.92 -11.19 19.56
N LEU A 20 -7.77 -9.87 19.77
CA LEU A 20 -8.19 -8.95 18.71
C LEU A 20 -7.59 -9.53 17.43
N ALA A 21 -8.41 -10.11 16.56
CA ALA A 21 -8.00 -10.50 15.24
C ALA A 21 -7.58 -9.22 14.51
N LEU A 22 -6.33 -8.79 14.75
CA LEU A 22 -5.59 -8.01 13.79
C LEU A 22 -5.57 -8.93 12.59
N ALA A 23 -6.41 -8.65 11.59
CA ALA A 23 -6.30 -9.32 10.31
C ALA A 23 -4.81 -9.30 9.94
N GLU A 24 -4.19 -10.47 9.97
CA GLU A 24 -2.76 -10.60 9.73
C GLU A 24 -2.57 -10.25 8.26
N ALA A 25 -1.66 -9.32 7.99
CA ALA A 25 -1.36 -8.97 6.63
C ALA A 25 -0.82 -10.21 5.91
N SER A 26 -1.45 -10.57 4.79
CA SER A 26 -1.19 -11.81 4.06
C SER A 26 -0.32 -11.55 2.84
N PRO A 27 0.45 -12.51 2.33
CA PRO A 27 1.15 -12.33 1.06
C PRO A 27 0.17 -12.06 -0.09
N CYS A 28 0.46 -11.08 -0.94
CA CYS A 28 -0.37 -10.80 -2.11
C CYS A 28 -0.27 -11.94 -3.14
N SER A 29 -1.38 -12.26 -3.83
CA SER A 29 -1.42 -13.30 -4.85
C SER A 29 -0.55 -12.98 -6.08
N PHE A 30 -0.42 -11.70 -6.44
CA PHE A 30 0.41 -11.25 -7.55
C PHE A 30 1.91 -11.17 -7.20
N ASN A 31 2.26 -11.12 -5.90
CA ASN A 31 3.64 -11.09 -5.43
C ASN A 31 3.74 -11.46 -3.94
N THR A 32 4.39 -12.58 -3.61
CA THR A 32 4.50 -13.09 -2.24
C THR A 32 5.42 -12.28 -1.32
N MET A 33 6.20 -11.34 -1.87
CA MET A 33 7.00 -10.39 -1.10
C MET A 33 6.22 -9.11 -0.76
N CYS A 34 5.08 -8.88 -1.41
CA CYS A 34 4.14 -7.83 -1.03
C CYS A 34 3.15 -8.35 0.00
N SER A 35 2.61 -7.44 0.80
CA SER A 35 1.61 -7.72 1.82
C SER A 35 0.28 -7.08 1.44
N CYS A 36 -0.79 -7.87 1.53
CA CYS A 36 -2.17 -7.50 1.26
C CYS A 36 -3.01 -7.71 2.52
N LYS A 37 -3.76 -6.69 2.91
CA LYS A 37 -4.66 -6.71 4.06
C LYS A 37 -5.86 -5.84 3.78
N ASP A 38 -7.06 -6.41 3.83
CA ASP A 38 -8.30 -5.70 3.54
C ASP A 38 -8.22 -4.94 2.19
N LYS A 39 -8.19 -3.60 2.21
CA LYS A 39 -8.03 -2.73 1.03
C LYS A 39 -6.66 -2.05 0.95
N GLU A 40 -5.67 -2.65 1.59
CA GLU A 40 -4.30 -2.14 1.65
C GLU A 40 -3.36 -3.11 0.95
N VAL A 41 -2.51 -2.54 0.09
CA VAL A 41 -1.43 -3.25 -0.58
C VAL A 41 -0.12 -2.55 -0.25
N ALA A 42 0.84 -3.29 0.29
CA ALA A 42 2.15 -2.79 0.66
C ALA A 42 3.29 -3.64 0.08
N CYS A 43 4.06 -3.04 -0.81
CA CYS A 43 5.28 -3.59 -1.39
C CYS A 43 6.47 -2.73 -0.98
N VAL A 44 7.13 -3.09 0.13
CA VAL A 44 8.21 -2.30 0.71
C VAL A 44 9.54 -3.02 0.55
N GLY A 45 10.49 -2.42 -0.19
CA GLY A 45 11.78 -3.06 -0.48
C GLY A 45 11.71 -4.19 -1.50
N VAL A 46 10.57 -4.34 -2.19
CA VAL A 46 10.37 -5.35 -3.24
C VAL A 46 10.80 -4.75 -4.58
N PRO A 47 11.82 -5.30 -5.25
CA PRO A 47 12.37 -4.67 -6.45
C PRO A 47 11.41 -4.77 -7.64
N PHE A 48 11.11 -3.62 -8.26
CA PHE A 48 10.27 -3.53 -9.46
C PHE A 48 10.96 -2.72 -10.55
N GLN A 49 11.04 -3.29 -11.76
CA GLN A 49 11.39 -2.56 -12.98
C GLN A 49 10.15 -1.87 -13.58
N HIS A 50 9.01 -2.56 -13.49
CA HIS A 50 7.67 -2.07 -13.82
C HIS A 50 6.71 -2.56 -12.72
N LEU A 51 5.58 -1.88 -12.54
CA LEU A 51 4.55 -2.37 -11.62
C LEU A 51 3.97 -3.70 -12.13
N PRO A 52 3.69 -4.67 -11.24
CA PRO A 52 2.99 -5.89 -11.62
C PRO A 52 1.53 -5.59 -11.98
N GLU A 53 0.80 -6.59 -12.49
CA GLU A 53 -0.65 -6.51 -12.55
C GLU A 53 -1.22 -6.44 -11.13
N LEU A 54 -1.74 -5.26 -10.79
CA LEU A 54 -2.31 -4.95 -9.48
C LEU A 54 -3.78 -5.40 -9.41
N PRO A 55 -4.34 -5.57 -8.20
CA PRO A 55 -5.74 -5.93 -8.04
C PRO A 55 -6.68 -4.91 -8.70
N HIS A 56 -7.69 -5.38 -9.45
CA HIS A 56 -8.71 -4.53 -10.09
C HIS A 56 -9.83 -4.10 -9.12
N GLU A 57 -9.55 -4.09 -7.83
CA GLU A 57 -10.50 -3.76 -6.78
C GLU A 57 -10.24 -2.36 -6.20
N ALA A 58 -11.19 -1.88 -5.39
CA ALA A 58 -11.08 -0.57 -4.77
C ALA A 58 -10.19 -0.65 -3.53
N LEU A 59 -9.01 -0.04 -3.61
CA LEU A 59 -8.05 0.05 -2.53
C LEU A 59 -8.17 1.38 -1.78
N GLU A 60 -7.89 1.36 -0.49
CA GLU A 60 -7.72 2.57 0.31
C GLU A 60 -6.26 3.03 0.23
N HIS A 61 -5.31 2.09 0.30
CA HIS A 61 -3.88 2.38 0.30
C HIS A 61 -3.12 1.44 -0.65
N LEU A 62 -2.27 2.02 -1.49
CA LEU A 62 -1.28 1.31 -2.30
C LEU A 62 0.10 1.91 -2.08
N ASP A 63 0.98 1.12 -1.48
CA ASP A 63 2.35 1.51 -1.17
C ASP A 63 3.34 0.68 -1.99
N VAL A 64 4.11 1.35 -2.84
CA VAL A 64 5.26 0.77 -3.53
C VAL A 64 6.48 1.62 -3.16
N VAL A 65 7.18 1.22 -2.10
CA VAL A 65 8.17 2.07 -1.43
C VAL A 65 9.52 1.37 -1.41
N ARG A 66 10.61 2.10 -1.74
CA ARG A 66 11.96 1.53 -1.86
C ARG A 66 12.03 0.32 -2.81
N ALA A 67 11.27 0.36 -3.89
CA ALA A 67 11.22 -0.68 -4.91
C ALA A 67 12.20 -0.44 -6.07
N GLY A 68 12.82 0.74 -6.14
CA GLY A 68 13.76 1.09 -7.21
C GLY A 68 13.10 1.35 -8.57
N LEU A 69 11.79 1.59 -8.60
CA LEU A 69 11.02 1.84 -9.81
C LEU A 69 11.57 3.09 -10.54
N PRO A 70 12.07 2.98 -11.79
CA PRO A 70 12.74 4.09 -12.48
C PRO A 70 11.79 4.98 -13.29
N TRP A 71 10.67 4.42 -13.76
CA TRP A 71 9.70 5.09 -14.61
C TRP A 71 8.29 4.63 -14.25
N LEU A 72 7.31 5.53 -14.36
CA LEU A 72 5.90 5.14 -14.30
C LEU A 72 5.28 5.31 -15.69
N GLU A 73 4.94 4.19 -16.33
CA GLU A 73 4.44 4.15 -17.70
C GLU A 73 2.97 4.56 -17.80
N ASN A 74 2.50 4.82 -19.03
CA ASN A 74 1.08 5.00 -19.26
C ASN A 74 0.35 3.73 -18.86
N ASP A 75 -0.81 3.88 -18.22
CA ASP A 75 -1.69 2.76 -17.90
C ASP A 75 -1.08 1.74 -16.91
N ALA A 76 0.05 2.06 -16.27
CA ALA A 76 0.72 1.22 -15.26
C ALA A 76 -0.12 0.93 -14.01
N LEU A 77 -1.16 1.75 -13.78
CA LEU A 77 -2.16 1.60 -12.71
C LEU A 77 -3.54 1.26 -13.30
N GLY A 78 -3.57 0.72 -14.52
CA GLY A 78 -4.79 0.37 -15.24
C GLY A 78 -5.66 -0.60 -14.44
N GLY A 79 -6.96 -0.30 -14.36
CA GLY A 79 -7.92 -1.12 -13.61
C GLY A 79 -7.87 -0.97 -12.09
N VAL A 80 -6.84 -0.33 -11.53
CA VAL A 80 -6.74 -0.03 -10.10
C VAL A 80 -7.57 1.19 -9.77
N ARG A 81 -8.29 1.15 -8.64
CA ARG A 81 -8.93 2.31 -8.03
C ARG A 81 -8.35 2.49 -6.64
N VAL A 82 -7.75 3.64 -6.32
CA VAL A 82 -7.10 3.85 -5.02
C VAL A 82 -7.25 5.28 -4.52
N SER A 83 -7.49 5.42 -3.21
CA SER A 83 -7.61 6.73 -2.55
C SER A 83 -6.25 7.35 -2.19
N SER A 84 -5.29 6.53 -1.75
CA SER A 84 -3.94 6.98 -1.40
C SER A 84 -2.86 6.13 -2.06
N LEU A 85 -2.02 6.77 -2.86
CA LEU A 85 -0.90 6.16 -3.59
C LEU A 85 0.42 6.70 -3.06
N ARG A 86 1.30 5.81 -2.60
CA ARG A 86 2.67 6.16 -2.19
C ARG A 86 3.70 5.43 -3.03
N LEU A 87 4.49 6.21 -3.77
CA LEU A 87 5.63 5.74 -4.57
C LEU A 87 6.96 6.29 -4.02
N MET A 88 7.06 6.40 -2.69
CA MET A 88 8.16 7.06 -1.99
C MET A 88 9.49 6.32 -2.12
N SER A 89 10.60 7.07 -2.12
CA SER A 89 11.96 6.52 -2.08
C SER A 89 12.22 5.48 -3.17
N ASN A 90 11.63 5.68 -4.35
CA ASN A 90 11.99 4.94 -5.55
C ASN A 90 13.06 5.72 -6.32
N SER A 91 13.25 5.36 -7.59
CA SER A 91 14.20 6.02 -8.49
C SER A 91 13.47 6.70 -9.64
N LEU A 92 12.21 7.11 -9.43
CA LEU A 92 11.36 7.64 -10.49
C LEU A 92 11.97 8.91 -11.05
N GLN A 93 12.29 8.90 -12.34
CA GLN A 93 12.81 10.07 -13.08
C GLN A 93 11.74 10.72 -13.94
N ARG A 94 10.87 9.92 -14.58
CA ARG A 94 9.71 10.41 -15.34
C ARG A 94 8.45 9.63 -14.99
N VAL A 95 7.34 10.36 -15.02
CA VAL A 95 5.98 9.85 -14.93
C VAL A 95 5.27 10.17 -16.24
N ALA A 96 4.74 9.15 -16.90
CA ALA A 96 4.10 9.32 -18.20
C ALA A 96 2.77 10.09 -18.08
N PRO A 97 2.36 10.85 -19.12
CA PRO A 97 1.18 11.72 -19.05
C PRO A 97 -0.15 11.04 -18.72
N ARG A 98 -0.29 9.72 -18.92
CA ARG A 98 -1.51 8.97 -18.57
C ARG A 98 -1.30 7.97 -17.43
N ALA A 99 -0.18 8.04 -16.73
CA ALA A 99 0.17 7.09 -15.66
C ALA A 99 -0.90 7.01 -14.56
N PHE A 100 -1.53 8.14 -14.20
CA PHE A 100 -2.57 8.20 -13.16
C PHE A 100 -3.99 8.29 -13.73
N SER A 101 -4.20 8.05 -15.03
CA SER A 101 -5.49 8.29 -15.68
C SER A 101 -6.64 7.41 -15.15
N SER A 102 -6.35 6.17 -14.72
CA SER A 102 -7.31 5.28 -14.07
C SER A 102 -7.71 5.74 -12.67
N LEU A 103 -6.94 6.64 -12.06
CA LEU A 103 -7.12 7.11 -10.70
C LEU A 103 -7.86 8.45 -10.60
N ALA A 104 -8.25 9.03 -11.75
CA ALA A 104 -8.81 10.38 -11.86
C ALA A 104 -9.97 10.66 -10.90
N ASP A 105 -10.83 9.67 -10.69
CA ASP A 105 -12.05 9.82 -9.89
C ASP A 105 -11.86 9.47 -8.40
N ASP A 106 -10.85 8.66 -8.07
CA ASP A 106 -10.73 8.05 -6.74
C ASP A 106 -9.56 8.61 -5.90
N LEU A 107 -8.49 9.12 -6.53
CA LEU A 107 -7.25 9.49 -5.84
C LEU A 107 -7.37 10.80 -5.08
N ARG A 108 -7.05 10.75 -3.78
CA ARG A 108 -7.05 11.89 -2.86
C ARG A 108 -5.67 12.26 -2.34
N SER A 109 -4.76 11.29 -2.25
CA SER A 109 -3.42 11.49 -1.73
C SER A 109 -2.38 10.85 -2.65
N LEU A 110 -1.38 11.64 -3.05
CA LEU A 110 -0.26 11.17 -3.87
C LEU A 110 1.07 11.56 -3.24
N ASP A 111 1.89 10.56 -2.89
CA ASP A 111 3.25 10.77 -2.40
C ASP A 111 4.29 10.27 -3.41
N LEU A 112 5.06 11.19 -4.00
CA LEU A 112 6.22 10.88 -4.84
C LEU A 112 7.53 11.37 -4.20
N SER A 113 7.56 11.60 -2.88
CA SER A 113 8.74 12.08 -2.17
C SER A 113 9.95 11.16 -2.29
N TYR A 114 11.14 11.76 -2.18
CA TYR A 114 12.43 11.08 -2.25
C TYR A 114 12.62 10.28 -3.55
N ASN A 115 12.09 10.78 -4.67
CA ASN A 115 12.39 10.29 -6.01
C ASN A 115 13.42 11.18 -6.71
N LEU A 116 13.69 10.91 -7.99
CA LEU A 116 14.67 11.60 -8.81
C LEU A 116 14.00 12.29 -10.01
N LEU A 117 12.80 12.85 -9.79
CA LEU A 117 11.96 13.37 -10.87
C LEU A 117 12.67 14.53 -11.59
N ASP A 118 12.79 14.42 -12.91
CA ASP A 118 13.39 15.47 -13.75
C ASP A 118 12.51 16.74 -13.73
N GLU A 119 11.20 16.56 -13.62
CA GLU A 119 10.21 17.62 -13.57
C GLU A 119 8.97 17.20 -12.76
N VAL A 120 8.19 18.20 -12.33
CA VAL A 120 6.87 17.97 -11.70
C VAL A 120 5.91 17.39 -12.75
N PRO A 121 5.25 16.25 -12.51
CA PRO A 121 4.46 15.55 -13.53
C PRO A 121 3.06 16.15 -13.72
N LEU A 122 2.98 17.44 -14.04
CA LEU A 122 1.73 18.21 -14.16
C LEU A 122 0.72 17.57 -15.13
N HIS A 123 1.18 17.07 -16.27
CA HIS A 123 0.31 16.40 -17.26
C HIS A 123 -0.32 15.11 -16.72
N ALA A 124 0.44 14.32 -15.96
CA ALA A 124 -0.10 13.08 -15.35
C ALA A 124 -1.13 13.38 -14.27
N MET A 125 -1.03 14.56 -13.64
CA MET A 125 -1.90 15.00 -12.56
C MET A 125 -3.11 15.82 -13.02
N GLU A 126 -3.16 16.26 -14.27
CA GLU A 126 -4.19 17.16 -14.81
C GLU A 126 -5.62 16.66 -14.57
N LYS A 127 -5.82 15.33 -14.60
CA LYS A 127 -7.14 14.69 -14.44
C LYS A 127 -7.49 14.32 -13.00
N LEU A 128 -6.60 14.53 -12.04
CA LEU A 128 -6.80 14.15 -10.63
C LEU A 128 -7.66 15.19 -9.91
N VAL A 129 -8.95 15.24 -10.23
CA VAL A 129 -9.87 16.31 -9.77
C VAL A 129 -10.17 16.26 -8.27
N ASN A 130 -9.94 15.12 -7.63
CA ASN A 130 -10.21 14.90 -6.20
C ASN A 130 -8.94 14.88 -5.34
N LEU A 131 -7.80 15.31 -5.88
CA LEU A 131 -6.52 15.28 -5.16
C LEU A 131 -6.49 16.35 -4.06
N ASP A 132 -6.54 15.92 -2.81
CA ASP A 132 -6.54 16.77 -1.62
C ASP A 132 -5.10 17.03 -1.11
N TRP A 133 -4.20 16.08 -1.31
CA TRP A 133 -2.82 16.14 -0.80
C TRP A 133 -1.80 15.58 -1.80
N PHE A 134 -0.69 16.30 -1.93
CA PHE A 134 0.40 15.94 -2.85
C PHE A 134 1.76 16.26 -2.24
N ASN A 135 2.72 15.34 -2.40
CA ASN A 135 4.07 15.51 -1.87
C ASN A 135 5.15 15.14 -2.90
N LEU A 136 6.12 16.05 -3.03
CA LEU A 136 7.33 15.92 -3.85
C LEU A 136 8.62 16.17 -3.06
N HIS A 137 8.54 16.27 -1.73
CA HIS A 137 9.70 16.57 -0.89
C HIS A 137 10.84 15.56 -1.14
N GLY A 138 12.09 16.02 -1.16
CA GLY A 138 13.27 15.19 -1.39
C GLY A 138 14.53 15.88 -0.92
#